data_AF-A0A662SZ13-F1
#
_entry.id   AF-A0A662SZ13-F1
#
_cell.length_a   1.000
_cell.length_b   1.000
_cell.length_c   1.000
_cell.angle_alpha   90.00
_cell.angle_beta   90.00
_cell.angle_gamma   90.00
#
_symmetry.space_group_name_H-M   'P 1'
#
loop_
_entity.id
_entity.type
_entity.pdbx_description
1 polymer ?
#
loop_
_entity_poly.entity_id
_entity_poly.type
_entity_poly.pdbx_seq_one_letter_code
_entity_poly.pdbx_strand_id
1 'polypeptide(L)'
;EEELSKTLEKQVGIPVDIKLLDYMPTWLKLKALNGTLLLEREFMLRARLKFKARQELQDINTKLTRLKAAKHIQQAIEADKHPSRE
;
A
#
# COMPACT_ATOMS: atom_id res chain seq x y z
N GLU A 1 -8.21 -18.67 -4.60
CA GLU A 1 -7.09 -18.13 -5.40
C GLU A 1 -6.47 -19.24 -6.25
N GLU A 2 -6.03 -20.33 -5.62
CA GLU A 2 -5.31 -21.43 -6.29
C GLU A 2 -6.07 -22.14 -7.43
N GLU A 3 -7.36 -22.42 -7.25
CA GLU A 3 -8.17 -23.10 -8.28
C GLU A 3 -8.42 -22.21 -9.52
N LEU A 4 -8.62 -20.91 -9.30
CA LEU A 4 -8.83 -19.94 -10.38
C LEU A 4 -7.54 -19.73 -11.19
N SER A 5 -6.39 -19.66 -10.51
CA SER A 5 -5.07 -19.59 -11.15
C SER A 5 -4.84 -20.80 -12.04
N LYS A 6 -4.97 -22.03 -11.52
CA LYS A 6 -4.83 -23.27 -12.31
C LYS A 6 -5.77 -23.33 -13.52
N THR A 7 -7.01 -22.85 -13.35
CA THR A 7 -8.00 -22.82 -14.43
C THR A 7 -7.59 -21.86 -15.56
N LEU A 8 -7.14 -20.66 -15.20
CA LEU A 8 -6.63 -19.68 -16.16
C LEU A 8 -5.35 -20.16 -16.83
N GLU A 9 -4.38 -20.68 -16.07
CA GLU A 9 -3.14 -21.24 -16.61
C GLU A 9 -3.41 -22.29 -17.70
N LYS A 10 -4.37 -23.19 -17.47
CA LYS A 10 -4.77 -24.19 -18.45
C LYS A 10 -5.36 -23.57 -19.73
N GLN A 11 -6.06 -22.44 -19.62
CA GLN A 11 -6.64 -21.76 -20.78
C GLN A 11 -5.62 -20.93 -21.56
N VAL A 12 -4.71 -20.23 -20.87
CA VAL A 12 -3.75 -19.31 -21.50
C VAL A 12 -2.43 -20.00 -21.88
N GLY A 13 -2.16 -21.19 -21.33
CA GLY A 13 -0.96 -21.99 -21.64
C GLY A 13 0.34 -21.43 -21.04
N ILE A 14 0.23 -20.48 -20.10
CA ILE A 14 1.35 -19.85 -19.39
C ILE A 14 1.06 -19.82 -17.88
N PRO A 15 2.08 -19.77 -17.01
CA PRO A 15 1.88 -19.57 -15.58
C PRO A 15 1.18 -18.23 -15.28
N VAL A 16 0.22 -18.23 -14.35
CA VAL A 16 -0.62 -17.08 -14.00
C VAL A 16 -0.76 -17.00 -12.48
N ASP A 17 -0.18 -15.96 -11.89
CA ASP A 17 -0.43 -15.60 -10.50
C ASP A 17 -1.63 -14.64 -10.40
N ILE A 18 -2.57 -14.95 -9.52
CA ILE A 18 -3.76 -14.13 -9.28
C ILE A 18 -3.61 -13.49 -7.92
N LYS A 19 -3.87 -12.20 -7.83
CA LYS A 19 -3.79 -11.46 -6.57
C LYS A 19 -5.04 -10.62 -6.35
N LEU A 20 -5.62 -10.70 -5.16
CA LEU A 20 -6.77 -9.90 -4.76
C LEU A 20 -6.32 -8.52 -4.31
N LEU A 21 -6.73 -7.47 -5.05
CA LEU A 21 -6.36 -6.08 -4.74
C LEU A 21 -6.78 -5.64 -3.34
N ASP A 22 -7.87 -6.18 -2.79
CA ASP A 22 -8.41 -5.76 -1.48
C ASP A 22 -7.43 -6.00 -0.33
N TYR A 23 -6.70 -7.11 -0.37
CA TYR A 23 -5.78 -7.55 0.69
C TYR A 23 -4.32 -7.15 0.45
N MET A 24 -4.01 -6.52 -0.68
CA MET A 24 -2.64 -6.15 -1.02
C MET A 24 -2.18 -4.91 -0.23
N PRO A 25 -0.89 -4.77 0.06
CA PRO A 25 -0.35 -3.49 0.53
C PRO A 25 -0.61 -2.36 -0.47
N THR A 26 -0.91 -1.16 0.01
CA THR A 26 -1.28 0.00 -0.83
C THR A 26 -0.26 0.31 -1.94
N TRP A 27 1.04 0.19 -1.64
CA TRP A 27 2.10 0.39 -2.63
C TRP A 27 2.02 -0.63 -3.78
N LEU A 28 1.64 -1.87 -3.48
CA LEU A 28 1.52 -2.95 -4.46
C LEU A 28 0.21 -2.82 -5.24
N LYS A 29 -0.90 -2.38 -4.59
CA LYS A 29 -2.14 -2.00 -5.28
C LYS A 29 -1.87 -0.95 -6.36
N LEU A 30 -1.09 0.09 -6.04
CA LEU A 30 -0.73 1.13 -7.01
C LEU A 30 0.09 0.59 -8.18
N LYS A 31 1.04 -0.32 -7.92
CA LYS A 31 1.80 -0.99 -8.99
C LYS A 31 0.87 -1.78 -9.91
N ALA A 32 0.00 -2.62 -9.35
CA ALA A 32 -0.95 -3.43 -10.11
C ALA A 32 -1.90 -2.55 -10.94
N LEU A 33 -2.49 -1.51 -10.32
CA LEU A 33 -3.38 -0.59 -11.01
C LEU A 33 -2.67 0.19 -12.12
N ASN A 34 -1.35 0.42 -12.04
CA ASN A 34 -0.59 1.07 -13.11
C ASN A 34 -0.28 0.16 -14.30
N GLY A 35 -0.47 -1.16 -14.19
CA GLY A 35 -0.33 -2.11 -15.28
C GLY A 35 -1.41 -1.98 -16.37
N THR A 36 -1.40 -2.93 -17.31
CA THR A 36 -2.36 -3.01 -18.41
C THR A 36 -3.75 -3.39 -17.89
N LEU A 37 -4.77 -2.61 -18.27
CA LEU A 37 -6.16 -2.94 -17.98
C LEU A 37 -6.71 -3.82 -19.10
N LEU A 38 -7.13 -5.04 -18.78
CA LEU A 38 -7.75 -5.95 -19.75
C LEU A 38 -9.27 -5.83 -19.77
N LEU A 39 -9.89 -5.67 -18.59
CA LEU A 39 -11.33 -5.62 -18.43
C LEU A 39 -11.69 -4.73 -17.24
N GLU A 40 -12.72 -3.90 -17.39
CA GLU A 40 -13.38 -3.24 -16.27
C GLU A 40 -14.89 -3.51 -16.32
N ARG A 41 -15.48 -3.82 -15.17
CA ARG A 41 -16.93 -4.02 -15.05
C ARG A 41 -17.69 -2.69 -15.02
N GLU A 42 -17.12 -1.70 -14.36
CA GLU A 42 -17.70 -0.38 -14.19
C GLU A 42 -16.79 0.67 -14.82
N PHE A 43 -17.41 1.67 -15.44
CA PHE A 43 -16.67 2.78 -16.04
C PHE A 43 -15.75 3.45 -15.02
N MET A 44 -14.49 3.63 -15.39
CA MET A 44 -13.46 4.31 -14.59
C MET A 44 -13.17 3.65 -13.23
N LEU A 45 -13.49 2.37 -13.03
CA LEU A 45 -13.19 1.67 -11.77
C LEU A 45 -11.69 1.74 -11.43
N ARG A 46 -10.82 1.54 -12.42
CA ARG A 46 -9.37 1.65 -12.26
C ARG A 46 -8.95 3.03 -11.76
N ALA A 47 -9.53 4.10 -12.29
CA ALA A 47 -9.20 5.47 -11.89
C ALA A 47 -9.64 5.74 -10.44
N ARG A 48 -10.83 5.30 -10.05
CA ARG A 48 -11.34 5.40 -8.67
C ARG A 48 -10.43 4.66 -7.69
N LEU A 49 -10.05 3.42 -8.01
CA LEU A 49 -9.18 2.61 -7.17
C LEU A 49 -7.78 3.23 -7.04
N LYS A 50 -7.21 3.77 -8.13
CA LYS A 50 -5.92 4.49 -8.09
C LYS A 50 -5.99 5.70 -7.18
N PHE A 51 -7.05 6.50 -7.29
CA PHE A 51 -7.25 7.67 -6.44
C PHE A 51 -7.28 7.29 -4.96
N LYS A 52 -8.06 6.27 -4.61
CA LYS A 52 -8.16 5.78 -3.22
C LYS A 52 -6.83 5.23 -2.69
N ALA A 53 -6.11 4.45 -3.49
CA ALA A 53 -4.81 3.92 -3.08
C ALA A 53 -3.76 5.05 -2.90
N ARG A 54 -3.80 6.12 -3.70
CA ARG A 54 -2.93 7.28 -3.51
C ARG A 54 -3.26 8.03 -2.22
N GLN A 55 -4.55 8.22 -1.94
CA GLN A 55 -5.02 8.86 -0.71
C GLN A 55 -4.55 8.07 0.52
N GLU A 56 -4.74 6.75 0.52
CA GLU A 56 -4.30 5.88 1.61
C GLU A 56 -2.77 5.97 1.83
N LEU A 57 -1.98 5.98 0.76
CA LEU A 57 -0.52 6.12 0.86
C LEU A 57 -0.12 7.49 1.43
N GLN A 58 -0.81 8.55 1.02
CA GLN A 58 -0.58 9.89 1.54
C GLN A 58 -0.92 9.99 3.03
N ASP A 59 -2.01 9.36 3.47
CA ASP A 59 -2.40 9.30 4.88
C ASP A 59 -1.38 8.54 5.72
N ILE A 60 -0.88 7.40 5.21
CA ILE A 60 0.19 6.63 5.85
C ILE A 60 1.44 7.48 6.02
N ASN A 61 1.89 8.15 4.95
CA ASN A 61 3.08 9.00 4.98
C ASN A 61 2.92 10.16 5.97
N THR A 62 1.75 10.79 5.99
CA THR A 62 1.45 11.89 6.91
C THR A 62 1.51 11.43 8.37
N LYS A 63 0.92 10.26 8.67
CA LYS A 63 0.97 9.66 10.00
C LYS A 63 2.41 9.29 10.41
N LEU A 64 3.20 8.73 9.49
CA LEU A 64 4.61 8.40 9.75
C LEU A 64 5.44 9.64 10.06
N THR A 65 5.26 10.74 9.31
CA THR A 65 5.96 12.01 9.58
C THR A 65 5.63 12.56 10.96
N ARG A 66 4.34 12.53 11.34
CA ARG A 66 3.91 12.97 12.68
C ARG A 66 4.50 12.10 13.80
N LEU A 67 4.53 10.78 13.61
CA LEU A 67 5.14 9.87 14.59
C LEU A 67 6.63 10.11 14.75
N LYS A 68 7.35 10.39 13.67
CA LYS A 68 8.78 10.75 13.73
C LYS A 68 8.98 12.05 14.52
N ALA A 69 8.20 13.09 14.20
CA ALA A 69 8.27 14.36 14.93
C ALA A 69 8.00 14.18 16.43
N ALA A 70 6.97 13.40 16.80
CA ALA A 70 6.64 13.11 18.19
C ALA A 70 7.77 12.36 18.92
N LYS A 71 8.42 11.39 18.25
CA LYS A 71 9.59 10.69 18.82
C LYS A 71 10.76 11.63 19.09
N HIS A 72 11.05 12.55 18.18
CA HIS A 72 12.12 13.53 18.38
C HIS A 72 11.84 14.46 19.56
N ILE A 73 10.59 14.91 19.71
CA ILE A 73 10.16 15.73 20.85
C ILE A 73 10.32 14.93 22.16
N GLN A 74 9.88 13.68 22.18
CA GLN A 74 10.00 12.81 23.36
C GLN A 74 11.47 12.61 23.77
N GLN A 75 12.36 12.35 22.81
CA GLN A 75 13.80 12.21 23.06
C GLN A 75 14.42 13.50 23.60
N ALA A 76 14.00 14.67 23.08
CA ALA A 76 14.47 15.96 23.58
C ALA A 76 14.01 16.22 25.03
N ILE A 77 12.76 15.88 25.36
CA ILE A 77 12.22 15.99 26.73
C ILE A 77 12.95 15.03 27.69
N GLU A 78 13.28 13.81 27.25
CA GLU A 78 14.02 12.84 28.06
C GLU A 78 15.47 13.26 28.29
N ALA A 79 16.13 13.85 27.28
CA ALA A 79 17.48 14.38 27.41
C ALA A 79 17.55 15.58 28.37
N ASP A 80 16.54 16.43 28.39
CA ASP A 80 16.47 17.63 29.25
C ASP A 80 16.13 17.30 30.72
N LYS A 81 15.50 16.14 30.99
CA LYS A 81 15.16 15.68 32.35
C LYS A 81 16.34 15.10 33.15
N HIS A 82 17.42 14.75 32.47
CA HIS A 82 18.66 14.29 33.12
C HIS A 82 19.85 15.06 32.56
N PRO A 83 19.99 16.37 32.89
CA PRO A 83 21.24 17.05 32.66
C PRO A 83 22.26 16.35 33.55
N SER A 84 23.37 15.94 32.94
CA SER A 84 24.50 15.28 33.59
C SER A 84 24.68 15.74 35.04
N ARG A 85 24.68 14.79 35.98
CA ARG A 85 25.28 14.99 37.30
C ARG A 85 26.78 15.19 37.07
N GLU A 86 27.18 16.45 36.88
CA GLU A 86 28.56 16.90 37.12
C GLU A 86 28.78 17.12 38.63
#